data_AF-A0A1H2SN61-F1
#
_entry.id   AF-A0A1H2SN61-F1
#
_cell.length_a   1.000
_cell.length_b   1.000
_cell.length_c   1.000
_cell.angle_alpha   90.00
_cell.angle_beta   90.00
_cell.angle_gamma   90.00
#
_symmetry.space_group_name_H-M   'P 1'
#
loop_
_entity.id
_entity.type
_entity.pdbx_description
1 polymer ?
#
loop_
_entity_poly.entity_id
_entity_poly.type
_entity_poly.pdbx_seq_one_letter_code
_entity_poly.pdbx_strand_id
1 'polypeptide(L)'
;MVQSREVASVTIAVLLVLAGCGGFVANGVDSSANQRTATETTTPEAPSPAAANGTLEVHFINVGQSVATLLVSPDNETMLIDSGDFTDDGEYVLQYLDRQDIDRIDHFVVSHNDADHIGGNAAVIRHYETEKNGVGAVYDPGIAASTQTYERYLDAVDAYNVTLYETREGDRIRFAGVETTVLGPPEPYLENAARNENSIVLRIEHGETSFLFTGDAEDDQEAYLVETYGSGLRSTVLKAGHHGSASSTSGSLLNATDPRTVVVSSAYDSQYGHPSNETLGRLAARSVPAYWTATHGDTVLTSNGTAVTVSTQRAAPTAPLSLRSGNPIAPGTTEPVQPRAIYFDRSSPRTDTPVATETPSVTDGGTPTENTSGDLIIDRVRADAAGDDRDNLNDEYVVFRNAGAEPLEMGGWTVADEAGHTYTVPDGFTLEPDATVTLHTGSGTDTDTDLYWGSGRPIWNNGGDTITVTDTDNETVLKRSY
;
A
#
# COMPACT_ATOMS: atom_id res chain seq x y z
N MET A 1 -70.73 -27.77 2.79
CA MET A 1 -70.29 -26.58 2.04
C MET A 1 -69.16 -27.00 1.14
N VAL A 2 -69.39 -26.87 -0.16
CA VAL A 2 -68.43 -27.13 -1.25
C VAL A 2 -67.81 -25.78 -1.60
N GLN A 3 -66.49 -25.69 -1.70
CA GLN A 3 -65.82 -25.25 -2.94
C GLN A 3 -64.29 -25.33 -2.81
N SER A 4 -63.72 -25.86 -3.87
CA SER A 4 -62.33 -26.18 -4.12
C SER A 4 -61.74 -25.25 -5.18
N ARG A 5 -60.45 -24.94 -5.00
CA ARG A 5 -59.37 -24.70 -6.00
C ARG A 5 -59.63 -23.73 -7.16
N GLU A 6 -58.65 -22.87 -7.43
CA GLU A 6 -57.94 -22.88 -8.72
C GLU A 6 -56.59 -22.13 -8.63
N VAL A 7 -55.57 -22.75 -9.23
CA VAL A 7 -54.22 -22.26 -9.45
C VAL A 7 -54.16 -21.89 -10.93
N ALA A 8 -53.77 -20.67 -11.27
CA ALA A 8 -53.62 -20.22 -12.65
C ALA A 8 -52.15 -20.28 -13.06
N SER A 9 -51.82 -21.18 -13.99
CA SER A 9 -50.55 -21.21 -14.72
C SER A 9 -50.61 -20.22 -15.88
N VAL A 10 -49.58 -19.38 -16.02
CA VAL A 10 -49.40 -18.49 -17.17
C VAL A 10 -48.36 -19.09 -18.11
N THR A 11 -48.75 -19.29 -19.37
CA THR A 11 -47.88 -19.67 -20.50
C THR A 11 -47.93 -18.51 -21.50
N ILE A 12 -46.78 -17.96 -21.89
CA ILE A 12 -46.70 -17.00 -23.01
C ILE A 12 -45.71 -17.53 -24.04
N ALA A 13 -46.16 -17.45 -25.29
CA ALA A 13 -45.62 -18.10 -26.48
C ALA A 13 -44.45 -17.33 -27.11
N VAL A 14 -43.52 -18.11 -27.67
CA VAL A 14 -42.43 -17.65 -28.55
C VAL A 14 -42.95 -17.49 -29.97
N LEU A 15 -42.68 -16.35 -30.61
CA LEU A 15 -43.02 -16.06 -32.00
C LEU A 15 -41.73 -15.88 -32.81
N LEU A 16 -41.42 -16.90 -33.63
CA LEU A 16 -40.36 -16.91 -34.63
C LEU A 16 -40.88 -16.31 -35.93
N VAL A 17 -40.14 -15.36 -36.53
CA VAL A 17 -40.33 -14.93 -37.92
C VAL A 17 -39.02 -15.13 -38.67
N LEU A 18 -39.07 -15.95 -39.71
CA LEU A 18 -38.03 -16.18 -40.71
C LEU A 18 -38.59 -15.87 -42.11
N ALA A 19 -37.66 -15.56 -43.02
CA ALA A 19 -37.79 -15.26 -44.46
C ALA A 19 -37.77 -13.76 -44.79
N GLY A 20 -36.99 -13.26 -45.74
CA GLY A 20 -36.14 -13.91 -46.75
C GLY A 20 -35.64 -12.84 -47.74
N CYS A 21 -34.52 -13.14 -48.40
CA CYS A 21 -33.71 -12.24 -49.22
C CYS A 21 -34.37 -11.75 -50.54
N GLY A 22 -33.89 -10.61 -51.05
CA GLY A 22 -34.08 -10.20 -52.45
C GLY A 22 -33.27 -8.94 -52.78
N GLY A 23 -32.11 -9.12 -53.42
CA GLY A 23 -31.32 -8.00 -53.96
C GLY A 23 -31.73 -7.63 -55.38
N PHE A 24 -31.53 -6.36 -55.76
CA PHE A 24 -31.40 -5.91 -57.14
C PHE A 24 -30.55 -4.63 -57.21
N VAL A 25 -29.62 -4.62 -58.16
CA VAL A 25 -28.71 -3.52 -58.54
C VAL A 25 -29.31 -2.79 -59.74
N ALA A 26 -29.24 -1.46 -59.78
CA ALA A 26 -29.27 -0.69 -61.02
C ALA A 26 -28.45 0.61 -60.88
N ASN A 27 -27.46 0.74 -61.77
CA ASN A 27 -26.65 1.94 -62.02
C ASN A 27 -27.42 2.97 -62.86
N GLY A 28 -27.10 4.26 -62.72
CA GLY A 28 -27.28 5.24 -63.80
C GLY A 28 -27.62 6.70 -63.41
N VAL A 29 -26.60 7.46 -63.03
CA VAL A 29 -26.27 8.87 -63.37
C VAL A 29 -27.40 9.81 -63.86
N ASP A 30 -27.67 10.91 -63.13
CA ASP A 30 -27.39 12.27 -63.63
C ASP A 30 -27.33 13.33 -62.50
N SER A 31 -26.70 14.42 -62.87
CA SER A 31 -25.96 15.44 -62.14
C SER A 31 -26.79 16.58 -61.53
N SER A 32 -26.32 17.15 -60.41
CA SER A 32 -26.05 18.59 -60.26
C SER A 32 -25.69 18.97 -58.82
N ALA A 33 -24.79 19.94 -58.72
CA ALA A 33 -23.99 20.35 -57.58
C ALA A 33 -24.79 20.85 -56.36
N ASN A 34 -24.30 20.51 -55.17
CA ASN A 34 -24.19 21.48 -54.09
C ASN A 34 -23.06 21.10 -53.13
N GLN A 35 -21.93 21.81 -53.22
CA GLN A 35 -20.87 21.77 -52.23
C GLN A 35 -21.39 22.37 -50.92
N ARG A 36 -21.45 21.56 -49.87
CA ARG A 36 -21.39 22.04 -48.49
C ARG A 36 -20.30 21.25 -47.77
N THR A 37 -19.24 21.96 -47.45
CA THR A 37 -18.15 21.56 -46.57
C THR A 37 -18.72 21.03 -45.27
N ALA A 38 -18.54 19.73 -45.01
CA ALA A 38 -18.78 19.15 -43.70
C ALA A 38 -17.58 19.50 -42.82
N THR A 39 -17.80 20.37 -41.85
CA THR A 39 -16.88 20.56 -40.74
C THR A 39 -16.99 19.30 -39.87
N GLU A 40 -15.96 18.46 -39.89
CA GLU A 40 -15.80 17.37 -38.93
C GLU A 40 -15.75 17.98 -37.52
N THR A 41 -16.84 17.83 -36.79
CA THR A 41 -16.87 18.05 -35.35
C THR A 41 -16.10 16.89 -34.73
N THR A 42 -14.83 17.13 -34.40
CA THR A 42 -14.03 16.23 -33.57
C THR A 42 -14.71 16.11 -32.21
N THR A 43 -15.29 14.94 -31.95
CA THR A 43 -15.68 14.50 -30.61
C THR A 43 -14.48 14.66 -29.68
N PRO A 44 -14.63 15.24 -28.47
CA PRO A 44 -13.55 15.28 -27.49
C PRO A 44 -13.15 13.85 -27.17
N GLU A 45 -11.88 13.54 -27.38
CA GLU A 45 -11.24 12.30 -26.93
C GLU A 45 -11.44 12.19 -25.42
N ALA A 46 -12.03 11.06 -24.98
CA ALA A 46 -12.16 10.74 -23.57
C ALA A 46 -10.76 10.79 -22.93
N PRO A 47 -10.64 11.26 -21.68
CA PRO A 47 -9.34 11.29 -21.00
C PRO A 47 -8.74 9.88 -21.06
N SER A 48 -7.52 9.79 -21.57
CA SER A 48 -6.73 8.56 -21.55
C SER A 48 -6.69 8.06 -20.10
N PRO A 49 -6.96 6.78 -19.82
CA PRO A 49 -6.69 6.23 -18.50
C PRO A 49 -5.24 6.54 -18.15
N ALA A 50 -4.99 6.93 -16.90
CA ALA A 50 -3.65 7.04 -16.36
C ALA A 50 -2.87 5.78 -16.76
N ALA A 51 -1.67 5.93 -17.31
CA ALA A 51 -0.88 4.77 -17.71
C ALA A 51 -0.67 3.88 -16.48
N ALA A 52 -0.95 2.57 -16.61
CA ALA A 52 -0.66 1.57 -15.60
C ALA A 52 0.76 1.79 -15.05
N ASN A 53 0.87 2.10 -13.75
CA ASN A 53 2.16 2.41 -13.13
C ASN A 53 2.95 1.13 -12.76
N GLY A 54 2.31 -0.04 -12.88
CA GLY A 54 2.90 -1.34 -12.60
C GLY A 54 3.05 -1.63 -11.10
N THR A 55 2.40 -0.85 -10.23
CA THR A 55 2.50 -0.97 -8.78
C THR A 55 1.15 -1.23 -8.13
N LEU A 56 1.14 -1.98 -7.04
CA LEU A 56 -0.01 -2.06 -6.14
C LEU A 56 0.19 -1.04 -5.02
N GLU A 57 -0.74 -0.09 -4.87
CA GLU A 57 -0.74 0.87 -3.77
C GLU A 57 -1.80 0.46 -2.73
N VAL A 58 -1.42 0.47 -1.45
CA VAL A 58 -2.29 0.14 -0.32
C VAL A 58 -2.27 1.29 0.69
N HIS A 59 -3.37 2.01 0.78
CA HIS A 59 -3.52 3.24 1.55
C HIS A 59 -4.33 2.96 2.81
N PHE A 60 -3.67 2.91 3.95
CA PHE A 60 -4.32 2.87 5.25
C PHE A 60 -4.67 4.31 5.66
N ILE A 61 -5.95 4.65 5.59
CA ILE A 61 -6.45 6.01 5.78
C ILE A 61 -6.57 6.29 7.29
N ASN A 62 -6.05 7.42 7.76
CA ASN A 62 -6.22 7.84 9.15
C ASN A 62 -7.63 8.38 9.38
N VAL A 63 -8.53 7.51 9.83
CA VAL A 63 -9.93 7.80 10.16
C VAL A 63 -10.21 7.71 11.68
N GLY A 64 -9.18 7.76 12.52
CA GLY A 64 -9.34 7.69 13.98
C GLY A 64 -9.59 6.27 14.50
N GLN A 65 -10.54 6.10 15.40
CA GLN A 65 -10.86 4.80 16.03
C GLN A 65 -11.76 3.98 15.11
N SER A 66 -11.22 3.63 13.94
CA SER A 66 -11.94 2.97 12.85
C SER A 66 -10.93 2.52 11.78
N VAL A 67 -11.41 1.91 10.70
CA VAL A 67 -10.62 1.51 9.54
C VAL A 67 -11.26 1.93 8.21
N ALA A 68 -10.40 2.29 7.26
CA ALA A 68 -10.69 2.34 5.85
C ALA A 68 -9.37 2.14 5.09
N THR A 69 -9.38 1.26 4.09
CA THR A 69 -8.18 0.96 3.29
C THR A 69 -8.52 1.03 1.81
N LEU A 70 -7.89 1.96 1.08
CA LEU A 70 -7.97 2.00 -0.38
C LEU A 70 -6.81 1.19 -0.97
N LEU A 71 -7.10 0.37 -1.98
CA LEU A 71 -6.11 -0.27 -2.82
C LEU A 71 -6.29 0.20 -4.26
N VAL A 72 -5.17 0.51 -4.92
CA VAL A 72 -5.13 0.83 -6.34
C VAL A 72 -4.22 -0.19 -7.02
N SER A 73 -4.77 -0.94 -7.96
CA SER A 73 -4.05 -2.02 -8.62
C SER A 73 -3.04 -1.50 -9.66
N PRO A 74 -2.12 -2.36 -10.14
CA PRO A 74 -1.21 -2.00 -11.24
C PRO A 74 -1.92 -1.52 -12.51
N ASP A 75 -3.16 -1.95 -12.70
CA ASP A 75 -4.02 -1.61 -13.85
C ASP A 75 -5.01 -0.47 -13.53
N ASN A 76 -4.85 0.20 -12.38
CA ASN A 76 -5.71 1.28 -11.85
C ASN A 76 -7.16 0.86 -11.51
N GLU A 77 -7.43 -0.43 -11.31
CA GLU A 77 -8.68 -0.83 -10.63
C GLU A 77 -8.60 -0.45 -9.16
N THR A 78 -9.75 -0.16 -8.55
CA THR A 78 -9.80 0.27 -7.14
C THR A 78 -10.58 -0.71 -6.26
N MET A 79 -10.03 -0.97 -5.07
CA MET A 79 -10.72 -1.70 -4.02
C MET A 79 -10.75 -0.86 -2.76
N LEU A 80 -11.93 -0.60 -2.22
CA LEU A 80 -12.09 -0.01 -0.89
C LEU A 80 -12.46 -1.11 0.10
N ILE A 81 -11.69 -1.27 1.17
CA ILE A 81 -11.97 -2.19 2.27
C ILE A 81 -12.37 -1.35 3.48
N ASP A 82 -13.62 -1.48 3.90
CA ASP A 82 -14.26 -0.71 4.98
C ASP A 82 -14.23 0.82 4.74
N SER A 83 -14.98 1.58 5.53
CA SER A 83 -15.31 2.98 5.20
C SER A 83 -15.42 3.94 6.38
N GLY A 84 -14.78 3.64 7.50
CA GLY A 84 -14.75 4.58 8.62
C GLY A 84 -15.87 4.37 9.63
N ASP A 85 -16.01 5.35 10.54
CA ASP A 85 -16.93 5.31 11.67
C ASP A 85 -18.26 5.98 11.37
N PHE A 86 -19.34 5.44 11.93
CA PHE A 86 -20.68 5.99 11.71
C PHE A 86 -20.87 7.44 12.18
N THR A 87 -19.99 7.96 13.04
CA THR A 87 -20.08 9.34 13.54
C THR A 87 -19.56 10.37 12.54
N ASP A 88 -18.72 9.97 11.58
CA ASP A 88 -18.22 10.85 10.51
C ASP A 88 -18.93 10.63 9.15
N ASP A 89 -19.80 9.61 9.03
CA ASP A 89 -20.55 9.28 7.80
C ASP A 89 -19.63 9.16 6.57
N GLY A 90 -18.42 8.64 6.76
CA GLY A 90 -17.42 8.47 5.70
C GLY A 90 -16.76 9.77 5.24
N GLU A 91 -16.91 10.89 5.96
CA GLU A 91 -16.39 12.21 5.58
C GLU A 91 -14.88 12.15 5.28
N TYR A 92 -14.08 11.60 6.19
CA TYR A 92 -12.63 11.53 6.01
C TYR A 92 -12.24 10.59 4.86
N VAL A 93 -13.00 9.50 4.67
CA VAL A 93 -12.77 8.56 3.58
C VAL A 93 -13.05 9.23 2.24
N LEU A 94 -14.21 9.86 2.07
CA LEU A 94 -14.58 10.58 0.86
C LEU A 94 -13.58 11.71 0.53
N GLN A 95 -13.19 12.51 1.53
CA GLN A 95 -12.16 13.54 1.36
C GLN A 95 -10.80 12.95 0.95
N TYR A 96 -10.43 11.77 1.45
CA TYR A 96 -9.20 11.10 1.04
C TYR A 96 -9.31 10.61 -0.40
N LEU A 97 -10.39 9.91 -0.75
CA LEU A 97 -10.63 9.36 -2.08
C LEU A 97 -10.67 10.47 -3.16
N ASP A 98 -11.30 11.61 -2.87
CA ASP A 98 -11.30 12.78 -3.76
C ASP A 98 -9.89 13.35 -3.95
N ARG A 99 -9.07 13.41 -2.90
CA ARG A 99 -7.67 13.87 -3.01
C ARG A 99 -6.79 12.90 -3.81
N GLN A 100 -7.17 11.63 -3.89
CA GLN A 100 -6.49 10.62 -4.69
C GLN A 100 -7.07 10.53 -6.11
N ASP A 101 -7.97 11.44 -6.50
CA ASP A 101 -8.66 11.47 -7.80
C ASP A 101 -9.35 10.12 -8.13
N ILE A 102 -9.90 9.46 -7.11
CA ILE A 102 -10.63 8.20 -7.29
C ILE A 102 -12.04 8.51 -7.80
N ASP A 103 -12.29 8.12 -9.04
CA ASP A 103 -13.57 8.36 -9.72
C ASP A 103 -14.48 7.12 -9.76
N ARG A 104 -13.99 5.96 -9.32
CA ARG A 104 -14.76 4.70 -9.29
C ARG A 104 -14.28 3.84 -8.12
N ILE A 105 -15.19 3.06 -7.55
CA ILE A 105 -14.84 1.93 -6.67
C ILE A 105 -15.21 0.65 -7.39
N ASP A 106 -14.24 -0.10 -7.92
CA ASP A 106 -14.54 -1.35 -8.63
C ASP A 106 -15.00 -2.44 -7.67
N HIS A 107 -14.34 -2.52 -6.50
CA HIS A 107 -14.66 -3.48 -5.45
C HIS A 107 -14.80 -2.79 -4.10
N PHE A 108 -15.98 -2.89 -3.49
CA PHE A 108 -16.20 -2.40 -2.13
C PHE A 108 -16.32 -3.60 -1.18
N VAL A 109 -15.31 -3.86 -0.38
CA VAL A 109 -15.26 -4.98 0.56
C VAL A 109 -15.67 -4.48 1.94
N VAL A 110 -16.66 -5.15 2.53
CA VAL A 110 -17.09 -4.98 3.92
C VAL A 110 -16.56 -6.15 4.71
N SER A 111 -15.60 -5.91 5.61
CA SER A 111 -15.03 -7.00 6.40
C SER A 111 -16.09 -7.62 7.30
N HIS A 112 -16.81 -6.80 8.06
CA HIS A 112 -17.94 -7.19 8.90
C HIS A 112 -18.81 -5.96 9.22
N ASN A 113 -19.90 -6.15 9.97
CA ASN A 113 -20.97 -5.16 10.09
C ASN A 113 -20.87 -4.22 11.31
N ASP A 114 -19.70 -4.08 11.94
CA ASP A 114 -19.51 -3.11 13.01
C ASP A 114 -19.41 -1.67 12.50
N ALA A 115 -19.88 -0.73 13.33
CA ALA A 115 -20.13 0.64 12.92
C ALA A 115 -18.86 1.46 12.63
N ASP A 116 -17.71 1.01 13.13
CA ASP A 116 -16.37 1.52 12.84
C ASP A 116 -15.71 0.85 11.62
N HIS A 117 -16.47 0.03 10.89
CA HIS A 117 -16.10 -0.54 9.58
C HIS A 117 -17.07 -0.10 8.49
N ILE A 118 -18.38 -0.16 8.76
CA ILE A 118 -19.43 0.16 7.78
C ILE A 118 -19.97 1.59 7.89
N GLY A 119 -19.37 2.41 8.74
CA GLY A 119 -19.89 3.73 9.11
C GLY A 119 -20.18 4.64 7.92
N GLY A 120 -19.27 4.66 6.95
CA GLY A 120 -19.38 5.45 5.72
C GLY A 120 -20.02 4.73 4.53
N ASN A 121 -20.42 3.45 4.65
CA ASN A 121 -20.81 2.64 3.47
C ASN A 121 -21.94 3.31 2.67
N ALA A 122 -22.98 3.77 3.36
CA ALA A 122 -24.12 4.41 2.72
C ALA A 122 -23.75 5.74 2.02
N ALA A 123 -22.87 6.53 2.63
CA ALA A 123 -22.39 7.78 2.08
C ALA A 123 -21.48 7.57 0.87
N VAL A 124 -20.55 6.61 0.96
CA VAL A 124 -19.67 6.21 -0.14
C VAL A 124 -20.49 5.73 -1.35
N ILE A 125 -21.42 4.78 -1.15
CA ILE A 125 -22.27 4.29 -2.24
C ILE A 125 -23.05 5.44 -2.88
N ARG A 126 -23.72 6.27 -2.06
CA ARG A 126 -24.47 7.41 -2.56
C ARG A 126 -23.60 8.34 -3.39
N HIS A 127 -22.47 8.77 -2.84
CA HIS A 127 -21.57 9.71 -3.50
C HIS A 127 -21.09 9.16 -4.85
N TYR A 128 -20.60 7.92 -4.90
CA TYR A 128 -20.08 7.36 -6.13
C TYR A 128 -21.14 7.10 -7.19
N GLU A 129 -22.35 6.70 -6.80
CA GLU A 129 -23.47 6.46 -7.73
C GLU A 129 -24.11 7.74 -8.25
N THR A 130 -24.06 8.85 -7.48
CA THR A 130 -24.68 10.12 -7.90
C THR A 130 -23.71 11.14 -8.47
N GLU A 131 -22.45 11.12 -8.04
CA GLU A 131 -21.46 12.17 -8.35
C GLU A 131 -20.21 11.66 -9.08
N LYS A 132 -19.94 10.34 -9.07
CA LYS A 132 -18.78 9.71 -9.72
C LYS A 132 -19.19 8.59 -10.67
N ASN A 133 -18.29 7.65 -10.99
CA ASN A 133 -18.50 6.55 -11.95
C ASN A 133 -19.00 5.24 -11.30
N GLY A 134 -19.63 5.32 -10.14
CA GLY A 134 -20.32 4.21 -9.47
C GLY A 134 -19.43 3.25 -8.66
N VAL A 135 -20.10 2.30 -8.03
CA VAL A 135 -19.55 1.17 -7.29
C VAL A 135 -19.82 -0.11 -8.09
N GLY A 136 -18.77 -0.84 -8.46
CA GLY A 136 -18.87 -2.05 -9.29
C GLY A 136 -19.63 -3.17 -8.58
N ALA A 137 -19.12 -3.61 -7.44
CA ALA A 137 -19.79 -4.57 -6.57
C ALA A 137 -19.38 -4.40 -5.11
N VAL A 138 -20.28 -4.77 -4.21
CA VAL A 138 -20.04 -4.88 -2.77
C VAL A 138 -19.87 -6.35 -2.39
N TYR A 139 -18.87 -6.64 -1.57
CA TYR A 139 -18.57 -7.96 -1.01
C TYR A 139 -18.79 -7.91 0.49
N ASP A 140 -19.75 -8.68 0.99
CA ASP A 140 -20.21 -8.66 2.38
C ASP A 140 -20.24 -10.08 2.94
N PRO A 141 -19.93 -10.31 4.23
CA PRO A 141 -19.93 -11.65 4.80
C PRO A 141 -21.34 -12.26 4.91
N GLY A 142 -22.42 -11.55 4.58
CA GLY A 142 -23.79 -12.06 4.61
C GLY A 142 -24.37 -12.21 6.02
N ILE A 143 -23.75 -11.59 7.02
CA ILE A 143 -24.21 -11.63 8.41
C ILE A 143 -25.04 -10.38 8.69
N ALA A 144 -26.35 -10.57 8.86
CA ALA A 144 -27.27 -9.48 9.12
C ALA A 144 -27.07 -8.86 10.52
N ALA A 145 -27.14 -7.53 10.60
CA ALA A 145 -27.25 -6.78 11.84
C ALA A 145 -28.57 -6.00 11.91
N SER A 146 -29.04 -5.70 13.12
CA SER A 146 -30.21 -4.84 13.36
C SER A 146 -29.82 -3.41 13.71
N THR A 147 -28.63 -2.97 13.32
CA THR A 147 -28.15 -1.61 13.61
C THR A 147 -28.64 -0.65 12.53
N GLN A 148 -28.88 0.61 12.91
CA GLN A 148 -29.29 1.62 11.94
C GLN A 148 -28.22 1.87 10.87
N THR A 149 -26.93 1.72 11.21
CA THR A 149 -25.83 1.83 10.26
C THR A 149 -25.92 0.76 9.18
N TYR A 150 -26.17 -0.50 9.56
CA TYR A 150 -26.34 -1.60 8.61
C TYR A 150 -27.60 -1.44 7.75
N GLU A 151 -28.73 -1.00 8.34
CA GLU A 151 -29.96 -0.69 7.60
C GLU A 151 -29.71 0.38 6.53
N ARG A 152 -29.07 1.50 6.89
CA ARG A 152 -28.76 2.59 5.93
C ARG A 152 -27.84 2.14 4.80
N TYR A 153 -26.88 1.27 5.10
CA TYR A 153 -25.99 0.68 4.11
C TYR A 153 -26.78 -0.19 3.11
N LEU A 154 -27.63 -1.10 3.59
CA LEU A 154 -28.46 -1.92 2.71
C LEU A 154 -29.48 -1.11 1.92
N ASP A 155 -30.07 -0.07 2.53
CA ASP A 155 -30.95 0.88 1.83
C ASP A 155 -30.22 1.58 0.68
N ALA A 156 -28.94 1.94 0.85
CA ALA A 156 -28.14 2.54 -0.21
C ALA A 156 -27.84 1.53 -1.33
N VAL A 157 -27.48 0.28 -0.99
CA VAL A 157 -27.30 -0.80 -1.97
C VAL A 157 -28.57 -0.99 -2.80
N ASP A 158 -29.74 -1.08 -2.18
CA ASP A 158 -31.02 -1.25 -2.85
C ASP A 158 -31.40 -0.03 -3.71
N ALA A 159 -31.28 1.18 -3.14
CA ALA A 159 -31.67 2.42 -3.81
C ALA A 159 -30.91 2.68 -5.11
N TYR A 160 -29.62 2.30 -5.16
CA TYR A 160 -28.77 2.45 -6.34
C TYR A 160 -28.56 1.16 -7.13
N ASN A 161 -29.20 0.05 -6.71
CA ASN A 161 -29.10 -1.26 -7.36
C ASN A 161 -27.63 -1.70 -7.54
N VAL A 162 -26.81 -1.49 -6.50
CA VAL A 162 -25.41 -1.94 -6.48
C VAL A 162 -25.40 -3.45 -6.31
N THR A 163 -24.53 -4.14 -7.06
CA THR A 163 -24.40 -5.59 -6.95
C THR A 163 -23.83 -5.95 -5.57
N LEU A 164 -24.53 -6.80 -4.82
CA LEU A 164 -24.10 -7.28 -3.50
C LEU A 164 -23.85 -8.79 -3.53
N TYR A 165 -22.65 -9.20 -3.11
CA TYR A 165 -22.25 -10.60 -2.98
C TYR A 165 -22.11 -10.99 -1.52
N GLU A 166 -22.80 -12.05 -1.12
CA GLU A 166 -22.41 -12.82 0.08
C GLU A 166 -21.10 -13.53 -0.22
N THR A 167 -20.04 -13.15 0.48
CA THR A 167 -18.66 -13.51 0.20
C THR A 167 -18.09 -14.40 1.29
N ARG A 168 -17.47 -15.50 0.89
CA ARG A 168 -16.93 -16.54 1.78
C ARG A 168 -15.56 -17.02 1.32
N GLU A 169 -14.89 -17.79 2.18
CA GLU A 169 -13.62 -18.41 1.81
C GLU A 169 -13.72 -19.18 0.48
N GLY A 170 -12.67 -19.08 -0.34
CA GLY A 170 -12.61 -19.70 -1.66
C GLY A 170 -13.32 -18.91 -2.77
N ASP A 171 -14.11 -17.89 -2.45
CA ASP A 171 -14.61 -16.95 -3.45
C ASP A 171 -13.46 -16.16 -4.09
N ARG A 172 -13.74 -15.59 -5.27
CA ARG A 172 -12.75 -14.89 -6.08
C ARG A 172 -13.18 -13.46 -6.34
N ILE A 173 -12.34 -12.52 -5.92
CA ILE A 173 -12.41 -11.13 -6.34
C ILE A 173 -11.34 -10.96 -7.42
N ARG A 174 -11.76 -10.65 -8.65
CA ARG A 174 -10.80 -10.41 -9.74
C ARG A 174 -10.39 -8.94 -9.66
N PHE A 175 -9.21 -8.70 -9.13
CA PHE A 175 -8.61 -7.38 -9.01
C PHE A 175 -7.38 -7.34 -9.92
N ALA A 176 -7.44 -6.56 -11.00
CA ALA A 176 -6.51 -6.64 -12.11
C ALA A 176 -5.05 -6.42 -11.67
N GLY A 177 -4.11 -7.17 -12.26
CA GLY A 177 -2.69 -7.07 -11.95
C GLY A 177 -2.23 -7.72 -10.63
N VAL A 178 -3.15 -8.23 -9.80
CA VAL A 178 -2.83 -8.86 -8.51
C VAL A 178 -3.65 -10.13 -8.27
N GLU A 179 -3.10 -11.06 -7.48
CA GLU A 179 -3.86 -12.24 -7.03
C GLU A 179 -4.56 -11.92 -5.72
N THR A 180 -5.89 -12.09 -5.69
CA THR A 180 -6.70 -11.84 -4.49
C THR A 180 -7.40 -13.13 -4.08
N THR A 181 -7.12 -13.59 -2.87
CA THR A 181 -7.71 -14.80 -2.28
C THR A 181 -8.57 -14.43 -1.08
N VAL A 182 -9.82 -14.89 -1.08
CA VAL A 182 -10.72 -14.81 0.09
C VAL A 182 -10.49 -16.02 0.98
N LEU A 183 -10.06 -15.80 2.23
CA LEU A 183 -9.70 -16.84 3.19
C LEU A 183 -10.74 -17.03 4.30
N GLY A 184 -11.72 -16.13 4.38
CA GLY A 184 -12.79 -16.16 5.37
C GLY A 184 -13.92 -15.21 4.97
N PRO A 185 -15.12 -15.35 5.56
CA PRO A 185 -15.47 -16.35 6.58
C PRO A 185 -15.69 -17.77 6.03
N PRO A 186 -15.58 -18.82 6.86
CA PRO A 186 -15.82 -20.20 6.44
C PRO A 186 -17.31 -20.60 6.40
N GLU A 187 -17.60 -21.79 5.85
CA GLU A 187 -18.91 -22.44 5.95
C GLU A 187 -18.79 -23.76 6.76
N PRO A 188 -19.51 -23.91 7.89
CA PRO A 188 -20.40 -22.92 8.52
C PRO A 188 -19.64 -21.77 9.20
N TYR A 189 -20.35 -20.67 9.50
CA TYR A 189 -19.82 -19.56 10.29
C TYR A 189 -19.32 -20.01 11.67
N LEU A 190 -18.26 -19.35 12.14
CA LEU A 190 -17.69 -19.54 13.47
C LEU A 190 -18.55 -18.89 14.55
N GLU A 191 -18.51 -19.42 15.77
CA GLU A 191 -19.12 -18.82 16.97
C GLU A 191 -20.54 -18.26 16.79
N ASN A 192 -21.42 -19.03 16.16
CA ASN A 192 -22.81 -18.63 15.86
C ASN A 192 -22.90 -17.35 15.03
N ALA A 193 -22.04 -17.19 14.03
CA ALA A 193 -21.93 -15.99 13.19
C ALA A 193 -21.56 -14.74 14.01
N ALA A 194 -20.70 -14.89 15.01
CA ALA A 194 -20.07 -13.75 15.67
C ALA A 194 -19.33 -12.92 14.61
N ARG A 195 -19.74 -11.68 14.42
CA ARG A 195 -19.32 -10.83 13.29
C ARG A 195 -17.79 -10.66 13.17
N ASN A 196 -17.07 -10.46 14.27
CA ASN A 196 -15.62 -10.31 14.27
C ASN A 196 -14.94 -11.60 13.81
N GLU A 197 -15.39 -12.74 14.34
CA GLU A 197 -14.91 -14.09 14.00
C GLU A 197 -15.35 -14.57 12.61
N ASN A 198 -16.09 -13.74 11.88
CA ASN A 198 -16.53 -14.03 10.52
C ASN A 198 -16.27 -12.82 9.62
N SER A 199 -15.18 -12.11 9.87
CA SER A 199 -14.71 -11.05 8.98
C SER A 199 -14.36 -11.63 7.60
N ILE A 200 -14.56 -10.88 6.52
CA ILE A 200 -13.90 -11.18 5.24
C ILE A 200 -12.39 -11.03 5.45
N VAL A 201 -11.65 -12.10 5.13
CA VAL A 201 -10.19 -12.11 5.22
C VAL A 201 -9.63 -12.17 3.81
N LEU A 202 -8.80 -11.19 3.44
CA LEU A 202 -8.20 -11.11 2.12
C LEU A 202 -6.69 -11.26 2.20
N ARG A 203 -6.15 -12.14 1.35
CA ARG A 203 -4.73 -12.17 1.02
C ARG A 203 -4.55 -11.65 -0.41
N ILE A 204 -3.70 -10.64 -0.56
CA ILE A 204 -3.43 -9.98 -1.84
C ILE A 204 -1.95 -10.13 -2.16
N GLU A 205 -1.65 -10.61 -3.35
CA GLU A 205 -0.29 -10.85 -3.85
C GLU A 205 -0.01 -10.01 -5.09
N HIS A 206 1.13 -9.33 -5.07
CA HIS A 206 1.67 -8.61 -6.21
C HIS A 206 3.12 -9.03 -6.39
N GLY A 207 3.38 -9.81 -7.43
CA GLY A 207 4.67 -10.47 -7.64
C GLY A 207 5.05 -11.35 -6.44
N GLU A 208 6.20 -11.07 -5.84
CA GLU A 208 6.73 -11.73 -4.65
C GLU A 208 6.19 -11.13 -3.34
N THR A 209 5.59 -9.93 -3.38
CA THR A 209 5.08 -9.27 -2.17
C THR A 209 3.64 -9.66 -1.87
N SER A 210 3.27 -9.63 -0.59
CA SER A 210 1.93 -10.04 -0.15
C SER A 210 1.42 -9.25 1.06
N PHE A 211 0.10 -9.10 1.13
CA PHE A 211 -0.63 -8.37 2.15
C PHE A 211 -1.75 -9.25 2.71
N LEU A 212 -1.92 -9.24 4.03
CA LEU A 212 -3.04 -9.92 4.70
C LEU A 212 -3.89 -8.92 5.48
N PHE A 213 -5.19 -8.91 5.16
CA PHE A 213 -6.22 -8.12 5.81
C PHE A 213 -7.17 -9.08 6.52
N THR A 214 -7.20 -9.03 7.85
CA THR A 214 -7.97 -9.97 8.67
C THR A 214 -9.29 -9.39 9.17
N GLY A 215 -9.65 -8.16 8.79
CA GLY A 215 -10.70 -7.41 9.46
C GLY A 215 -10.46 -7.39 10.96
N ASP A 216 -11.48 -7.76 11.72
CA ASP A 216 -11.45 -7.84 13.18
C ASP A 216 -11.43 -9.28 13.71
N ALA A 217 -10.94 -10.22 12.91
CA ALA A 217 -10.70 -11.60 13.34
C ALA A 217 -10.07 -11.64 14.75
N GLU A 218 -10.69 -12.40 15.65
CA GLU A 218 -10.20 -12.63 17.01
C GLU A 218 -9.72 -14.08 17.13
N ASP A 219 -9.74 -14.63 18.35
CA ASP A 219 -9.07 -15.90 18.66
C ASP A 219 -9.56 -17.06 17.77
N ASP A 220 -10.86 -17.18 17.49
CA ASP A 220 -11.43 -18.34 16.79
C ASP A 220 -11.21 -18.27 15.27
N GLN A 221 -11.38 -17.11 14.64
CA GLN A 221 -11.10 -16.94 13.23
C GLN A 221 -9.59 -16.99 12.94
N GLU A 222 -8.76 -16.42 13.81
CA GLU A 222 -7.31 -16.56 13.67
C GLU A 222 -6.86 -18.02 13.83
N ALA A 223 -7.42 -18.75 14.79
CA ALA A 223 -7.15 -20.18 14.94
C ALA A 223 -7.57 -20.96 13.69
N TYR A 224 -8.77 -20.67 13.16
CA TYR A 224 -9.27 -21.27 11.92
C TYR A 224 -8.32 -21.02 10.73
N LEU A 225 -7.90 -19.77 10.53
CA LEU A 225 -6.97 -19.39 9.46
C LEU A 225 -5.65 -20.16 9.60
N VAL A 226 -5.08 -20.21 10.80
CA VAL A 226 -3.80 -20.88 11.05
C VAL A 226 -3.89 -22.38 10.85
N GLU A 227 -4.97 -23.02 11.32
CA GLU A 227 -5.20 -24.46 11.16
C GLU A 227 -5.39 -24.83 9.68
N THR A 228 -6.15 -24.01 8.95
CA THR A 228 -6.54 -24.29 7.55
C THR A 228 -5.41 -23.99 6.56
N TYR A 229 -4.76 -22.84 6.71
CA TYR A 229 -3.83 -22.32 5.70
C TYR A 229 -2.36 -22.40 6.13
N GLY A 230 -2.06 -22.45 7.43
CA GLY A 230 -0.70 -22.57 7.95
C GLY A 230 0.29 -21.58 7.31
N SER A 231 1.36 -22.08 6.70
CA SER A 231 2.36 -21.24 6.01
C SER A 231 1.84 -20.54 4.76
N GLY A 232 0.65 -20.91 4.25
CA GLY A 232 -0.03 -20.18 3.17
C GLY A 232 -0.47 -18.78 3.59
N LEU A 233 -0.47 -18.46 4.89
CA LEU A 233 -0.74 -17.12 5.41
C LEU A 233 0.47 -16.18 5.33
N ARG A 234 1.63 -16.67 4.90
CA ARG A 234 2.83 -15.84 4.80
C ARG A 234 2.56 -14.59 4.00
N SER A 235 2.92 -13.45 4.60
CA SER A 235 2.61 -12.13 4.08
C SER A 235 3.76 -11.18 4.33
N THR A 236 4.14 -10.35 3.36
CA THR A 236 5.11 -9.26 3.57
C THR A 236 4.59 -8.27 4.60
N VAL A 237 3.31 -7.91 4.50
CA VAL A 237 2.62 -6.93 5.35
C VAL A 237 1.38 -7.58 5.96
N LEU A 238 1.19 -7.36 7.26
CA LEU A 238 -0.04 -7.73 7.97
C LEU A 238 -0.75 -6.47 8.47
N LYS A 239 -2.03 -6.31 8.17
CA LYS A 239 -2.87 -5.36 8.90
C LYS A 239 -3.24 -6.00 10.23
N ALA A 240 -2.86 -5.38 11.35
CA ALA A 240 -3.25 -5.85 12.68
C ALA A 240 -4.78 -5.93 12.78
N GLY A 241 -5.29 -7.09 13.20
CA GLY A 241 -6.71 -7.31 13.42
C GLY A 241 -7.26 -6.49 14.57
N HIS A 242 -8.54 -6.12 14.50
CA HIS A 242 -9.30 -5.48 15.57
C HIS A 242 -8.58 -4.28 16.17
N HIS A 243 -8.08 -3.40 15.29
CA HIS A 243 -7.33 -2.19 15.63
C HIS A 243 -6.06 -2.41 16.48
N GLY A 244 -5.58 -3.65 16.59
CA GLY A 244 -4.51 -4.04 17.52
C GLY A 244 -5.00 -4.40 18.93
N SER A 245 -6.25 -4.85 19.08
CA SER A 245 -6.80 -5.44 20.30
C SER A 245 -5.93 -6.57 20.84
N ALA A 246 -6.04 -6.83 22.15
CA ALA A 246 -5.35 -7.94 22.81
C ALA A 246 -5.90 -9.32 22.38
N SER A 247 -7.14 -9.37 21.90
CA SER A 247 -7.84 -10.56 21.37
C SER A 247 -7.48 -10.91 19.93
N SER A 248 -6.72 -10.05 19.24
CA SER A 248 -6.32 -10.27 17.85
C SER A 248 -4.81 -10.17 17.69
N THR A 249 -4.34 -10.44 16.48
CA THR A 249 -2.92 -10.54 16.13
C THR A 249 -2.21 -11.50 17.08
N SER A 250 -2.76 -12.70 17.22
CA SER A 250 -2.29 -13.74 18.12
C SER A 250 -0.86 -14.17 17.80
N GLY A 251 -0.21 -14.79 18.79
CA GLY A 251 1.15 -15.33 18.58
C GLY A 251 1.19 -16.43 17.50
N SER A 252 0.12 -17.23 17.38
CA SER A 252 -0.04 -18.25 16.34
C SER A 252 -0.18 -17.62 14.96
N LEU A 253 -1.05 -16.61 14.81
CA LEU A 253 -1.21 -15.89 13.54
C LEU A 253 0.12 -15.23 13.13
N LEU A 254 0.79 -14.52 14.04
CA LEU A 254 2.09 -13.89 13.76
C LEU A 254 3.18 -14.90 13.37
N ASN A 255 3.14 -16.12 13.89
CA ASN A 255 4.08 -17.17 13.50
C ASN A 255 3.77 -17.74 12.11
N ALA A 256 2.50 -17.86 11.75
CA ALA A 256 2.07 -18.38 10.45
C ALA A 256 2.27 -17.35 9.32
N THR A 257 1.93 -16.09 9.61
CA THR A 257 2.04 -14.95 8.68
C THR A 257 3.47 -14.44 8.55
N ASP A 258 4.24 -14.49 9.63
CA ASP A 258 5.64 -14.09 9.69
C ASP A 258 5.96 -12.75 8.98
N PRO A 259 5.24 -11.65 9.31
CA PRO A 259 5.28 -10.43 8.53
C PRO A 259 6.61 -9.67 8.66
N ARG A 260 6.95 -8.86 7.65
CA ARG A 260 8.07 -7.91 7.70
C ARG A 260 7.70 -6.64 8.45
N THR A 261 6.45 -6.22 8.30
CA THR A 261 5.89 -5.07 9.04
C THR A 261 4.40 -5.25 9.26
N VAL A 262 3.88 -4.52 10.24
CA VAL A 262 2.46 -4.48 10.57
C VAL A 262 1.96 -3.05 10.49
N VAL A 263 0.76 -2.86 9.92
CA VAL A 263 0.03 -1.59 10.02
C VAL A 263 -1.06 -1.74 11.06
N VAL A 264 -1.22 -0.74 11.93
CA VAL A 264 -2.24 -0.65 12.97
C VAL A 264 -3.10 0.58 12.66
N SER A 265 -4.41 0.39 12.58
CA SER A 265 -5.37 1.49 12.37
C SER A 265 -6.25 1.61 13.60
N SER A 266 -6.07 2.70 14.36
CA SER A 266 -6.84 3.02 15.57
C SER A 266 -6.59 4.49 15.96
N ALA A 267 -7.38 5.06 16.88
CA ALA A 267 -7.12 6.42 17.40
C ALA A 267 -5.98 6.44 18.43
N TYR A 268 -5.32 7.59 18.55
CA TYR A 268 -4.25 7.81 19.54
C TYR A 268 -4.75 7.59 20.98
N ASP A 269 -5.90 8.19 21.24
CA ASP A 269 -6.69 8.21 22.47
C ASP A 269 -7.88 7.24 22.38
N SER A 270 -7.64 6.07 21.78
CA SER A 270 -8.60 4.96 21.71
C SER A 270 -9.24 4.68 23.08
N GLN A 271 -10.58 4.78 23.14
CA GLN A 271 -11.35 4.43 24.34
C GLN A 271 -11.19 2.97 24.79
N TYR A 272 -10.81 2.09 23.88
CA TYR A 272 -10.55 0.66 24.13
C TYR A 272 -9.08 0.35 24.53
N GLY A 273 -8.20 1.35 24.53
CA GLY A 273 -6.77 1.13 24.77
C GLY A 273 -6.02 0.49 23.59
N HIS A 274 -6.50 0.63 22.35
CA HIS A 274 -5.84 0.13 21.14
C HIS A 274 -4.72 1.06 20.66
N PRO A 275 -3.64 0.53 20.05
CA PRO A 275 -3.23 -0.88 20.07
C PRO A 275 -2.83 -1.35 21.48
N SER A 276 -3.29 -2.53 21.90
CA SER A 276 -3.04 -3.06 23.23
C SER A 276 -1.54 -3.31 23.50
N ASN A 277 -1.12 -3.24 24.77
CA ASN A 277 0.26 -3.55 25.15
C ASN A 277 0.61 -5.02 24.86
N GLU A 278 -0.38 -5.91 24.92
CA GLU A 278 -0.28 -7.33 24.61
C GLU A 278 0.12 -7.53 23.15
N THR A 279 -0.58 -6.88 22.21
CA THR A 279 -0.28 -6.97 20.78
C THR A 279 1.06 -6.33 20.46
N LEU A 280 1.36 -5.15 21.00
CA LEU A 280 2.68 -4.53 20.85
C LEU A 280 3.81 -5.40 21.43
N GLY A 281 3.57 -6.08 22.55
CA GLY A 281 4.50 -7.03 23.14
C GLY A 281 4.76 -8.25 22.24
N ARG A 282 3.72 -8.80 21.60
CA ARG A 282 3.85 -9.91 20.65
C ARG A 282 4.67 -9.53 19.41
N LEU A 283 4.48 -8.32 18.89
CA LEU A 283 5.26 -7.77 17.78
C LEU A 283 6.71 -7.52 18.17
N ALA A 284 6.94 -6.91 19.35
CA ALA A 284 8.27 -6.64 19.87
C ALA A 284 9.08 -7.92 20.08
N ALA A 285 8.46 -8.98 20.63
CA ALA A 285 9.10 -10.27 20.83
C ALA A 285 9.57 -10.94 19.52
N ARG A 286 9.06 -10.48 18.37
CA ARG A 286 9.42 -10.97 17.03
C ARG A 286 10.21 -9.94 16.22
N SER A 287 10.58 -8.80 16.82
CA SER A 287 11.23 -7.67 16.15
C SER A 287 10.47 -7.20 14.91
N VAL A 288 9.13 -7.25 14.92
CA VAL A 288 8.30 -6.79 13.81
C VAL A 288 8.00 -5.31 14.01
N PRO A 289 8.51 -4.39 13.16
CA PRO A 289 8.15 -2.98 13.23
C PRO A 289 6.68 -2.77 12.88
N ALA A 290 6.07 -1.75 13.51
CA ALA A 290 4.67 -1.40 13.32
C ALA A 290 4.52 0.08 12.92
N TYR A 291 3.60 0.34 12.00
CA TYR A 291 3.16 1.68 11.62
C TYR A 291 1.74 1.90 12.16
N TRP A 292 1.52 3.01 12.84
CA TRP A 292 0.25 3.31 13.50
C TRP A 292 -0.34 4.59 12.95
N THR A 293 -1.54 4.51 12.36
CA THR A 293 -2.20 5.65 11.70
C THR A 293 -2.35 6.85 12.64
N ALA A 294 -2.51 6.63 13.95
CA ALA A 294 -2.65 7.70 14.93
C ALA A 294 -1.42 8.60 15.11
N THR A 295 -0.22 8.13 14.76
CA THR A 295 1.04 8.90 14.90
C THR A 295 1.74 9.10 13.56
N HIS A 296 1.55 8.18 12.62
CA HIS A 296 2.13 8.23 11.28
C HIS A 296 1.22 8.90 10.26
N GLY A 297 -0.09 8.97 10.52
CA GLY A 297 -1.09 9.50 9.61
C GLY A 297 -1.50 8.50 8.55
N ASP A 298 -2.00 9.02 7.43
CA ASP A 298 -2.19 8.21 6.22
C ASP A 298 -0.88 7.46 5.92
N THR A 299 -0.98 6.15 5.77
CA THR A 299 0.16 5.24 5.59
C THR A 299 -0.04 4.50 4.27
N VAL A 300 0.82 4.77 3.29
CA VAL A 300 0.72 4.24 1.93
C VAL A 300 1.85 3.24 1.70
N LEU A 301 1.49 2.02 1.32
CA LEU A 301 2.41 0.94 1.01
C LEU A 301 2.36 0.66 -0.48
N THR A 302 3.46 0.93 -1.19
CA THR A 302 3.56 0.74 -2.63
C THR A 302 4.41 -0.48 -2.92
N SER A 303 3.81 -1.50 -3.53
CA SER A 303 4.50 -2.68 -4.02
C SER A 303 4.83 -2.55 -5.51
N ASN A 304 6.08 -2.77 -5.88
CA ASN A 304 6.52 -2.89 -7.28
C ASN A 304 6.60 -4.34 -7.77
N GLY A 305 6.08 -5.29 -6.98
CA GLY A 305 6.15 -6.71 -7.29
C GLY A 305 7.32 -7.46 -6.63
N THR A 306 8.33 -6.78 -6.09
CA THR A 306 9.46 -7.43 -5.38
C THR A 306 9.70 -6.83 -4.00
N ALA A 307 9.38 -5.56 -3.82
CA ALA A 307 9.52 -4.83 -2.57
C ALA A 307 8.30 -3.96 -2.29
N VAL A 308 8.06 -3.69 -1.00
CA VAL A 308 7.03 -2.78 -0.50
C VAL A 308 7.71 -1.57 0.11
N THR A 309 7.48 -0.39 -0.45
CA THR A 309 7.88 0.89 0.13
C THR A 309 6.77 1.39 1.05
N VAL A 310 7.07 1.64 2.32
CA VAL A 310 6.16 2.27 3.27
C VAL A 310 6.39 3.77 3.27
N SER A 311 5.33 4.55 3.08
CA SER A 311 5.34 6.01 3.16
C SER A 311 4.31 6.50 4.18
N THR A 312 4.66 7.52 4.97
CA THR A 312 3.77 8.06 6.02
C THR A 312 3.80 9.59 6.04
N GLN A 313 2.68 10.21 6.43
CA GLN A 313 2.59 11.68 6.57
C GLN A 313 3.59 12.19 7.60
N ARG A 314 3.73 11.48 8.73
CA ARG A 314 4.66 11.84 9.79
C ARG A 314 5.63 10.72 10.13
N ALA A 315 6.83 11.17 10.44
CA ALA A 315 7.86 10.35 11.02
C ALA A 315 7.49 10.10 12.50
N ALA A 316 7.35 8.84 12.90
CA ALA A 316 7.12 8.43 14.29
C ALA A 316 7.87 7.12 14.62
N PRO A 317 7.97 6.71 15.90
CA PRO A 317 8.62 5.45 16.25
C PRO A 317 7.90 4.24 15.67
N THR A 318 8.66 3.30 15.12
CA THR A 318 8.12 2.04 14.55
C THR A 318 8.40 0.81 15.41
N ALA A 319 9.28 0.93 16.42
CA ALA A 319 9.48 -0.15 17.38
C ALA A 319 8.21 -0.32 18.24
N PRO A 320 7.64 -1.53 18.35
CA PRO A 320 6.30 -1.68 18.94
C PRO A 320 6.18 -1.16 20.38
N LEU A 321 7.22 -1.30 21.21
CA LEU A 321 7.20 -0.82 22.60
C LEU A 321 7.34 0.70 22.76
N SER A 322 7.75 1.41 21.71
CA SER A 322 7.79 2.89 21.68
C SER A 322 6.77 3.49 20.70
N LEU A 323 5.95 2.68 20.03
CA LEU A 323 4.95 3.13 19.05
C LEU A 323 4.03 4.23 19.61
N ARG A 324 3.66 4.09 20.89
CA ARG A 324 2.79 5.02 21.61
C ARG A 324 3.46 6.32 22.06
N SER A 325 4.78 6.48 21.88
CA SER A 325 5.47 7.73 22.21
C SER A 325 5.53 8.72 21.06
N GLY A 326 5.01 8.37 19.87
CA GLY A 326 4.90 9.29 18.74
C GLY A 326 3.88 10.40 19.01
N ASN A 327 4.06 11.56 18.38
CA ASN A 327 3.09 12.64 18.48
C ASN A 327 1.82 12.30 17.67
N PRO A 328 0.62 12.55 18.21
CA PRO A 328 -0.62 12.28 17.49
C PRO A 328 -0.75 13.12 16.22
N ILE A 329 -1.42 12.56 15.22
CA ILE A 329 -1.88 13.24 14.02
C ILE A 329 -3.38 13.04 13.84
N ALA A 330 -4.08 14.12 13.58
CA ALA A 330 -5.53 14.11 13.46
C ALA A 330 -5.97 13.44 12.14
N PRO A 331 -7.13 12.75 12.14
CA PRO A 331 -7.80 12.33 10.91
C PRO A 331 -8.03 13.50 9.94
N GLY A 332 -8.06 13.21 8.64
CA GLY A 332 -8.32 14.22 7.60
C GLY A 332 -7.17 15.21 7.35
N THR A 333 -6.01 15.02 7.96
CA THR A 333 -4.83 15.84 7.65
C THR A 333 -4.36 15.61 6.21
N THR A 334 -3.92 16.67 5.54
CA THR A 334 -3.59 16.65 4.10
C THR A 334 -2.08 16.75 3.84
N GLU A 335 -1.25 16.51 4.86
CA GLU A 335 0.20 16.43 4.71
C GLU A 335 0.54 15.30 3.71
N PRO A 336 1.47 15.50 2.76
CA PRO A 336 1.84 14.42 1.84
C PRO A 336 2.59 13.32 2.59
N VAL A 337 2.44 12.07 2.14
CA VAL A 337 3.25 10.96 2.66
C VAL A 337 4.70 11.07 2.16
N GLN A 338 5.65 10.60 2.98
CA GLN A 338 7.07 10.52 2.64
C GLN A 338 7.57 9.09 2.86
N PRO A 339 8.45 8.56 1.98
CA PRO A 339 9.04 7.24 2.15
C PRO A 339 9.74 7.08 3.51
N ARG A 340 9.50 5.94 4.16
CA ARG A 340 10.02 5.58 5.48
C ARG A 340 10.79 4.29 5.50
N ALA A 341 10.41 3.27 4.75
CA ALA A 341 11.12 1.99 4.75
C ALA A 341 10.82 1.19 3.50
N ILE A 342 11.66 0.20 3.20
CA ILE A 342 11.46 -0.76 2.11
C ILE A 342 11.55 -2.16 2.71
N TYR A 343 10.57 -3.01 2.39
CA TYR A 343 10.49 -4.40 2.83
C TYR A 343 10.46 -5.35 1.63
N PHE A 344 11.31 -6.37 1.65
CA PHE A 344 11.34 -7.45 0.64
C PHE A 344 10.67 -8.71 1.18
N ASP A 345 10.21 -9.58 0.27
CA ASP A 345 9.65 -10.87 0.67
C ASP A 345 10.67 -11.81 1.34
N ARG A 346 10.20 -12.83 2.05
CA ARG A 346 10.98 -13.75 2.91
C ARG A 346 11.73 -14.86 2.18
N SER A 347 11.73 -14.90 0.85
CA SER A 347 12.72 -15.71 0.10
C SER A 347 14.17 -15.28 0.41
N SER A 348 14.38 -14.05 0.91
CA SER A 348 15.67 -13.56 1.43
C SER A 348 15.74 -13.53 2.97
N PRO A 349 16.91 -13.84 3.59
CA PRO A 349 17.10 -13.81 5.03
C PRO A 349 16.71 -12.47 5.66
N ARG A 350 16.24 -12.51 6.90
CA ARG A 350 15.84 -11.35 7.71
C ARG A 350 17.06 -10.48 8.05
N THR A 351 17.43 -9.62 7.11
CA THR A 351 18.30 -8.46 7.32
C THR A 351 17.39 -7.23 7.48
N ASP A 352 16.61 -7.22 8.56
CA ASP A 352 15.74 -6.09 8.88
C ASP A 352 16.65 -4.91 9.29
N THR A 353 16.91 -3.97 8.36
CA THR A 353 17.53 -2.68 8.67
C THR A 353 16.42 -1.71 9.07
N PRO A 354 16.37 -1.23 10.31
CA PRO A 354 15.44 -0.18 10.68
C PRO A 354 15.83 1.11 9.95
N VAL A 355 14.89 1.71 9.23
CA VAL A 355 14.99 3.14 8.93
C VAL A 355 14.66 3.88 10.21
N ALA A 356 15.63 4.62 10.74
CA ALA A 356 15.42 5.49 11.89
C ALA A 356 14.70 6.76 11.44
N THR A 357 13.54 6.98 12.04
CA THR A 357 12.72 8.18 11.95
C THR A 357 13.48 9.41 12.48
N GLU A 358 13.81 10.36 11.60
CA GLU A 358 14.06 11.75 12.00
C GLU A 358 12.75 12.52 12.13
N THR A 359 12.63 13.28 13.22
CA THR A 359 11.59 14.29 13.45
C THR A 359 11.88 15.49 12.54
N PRO A 360 10.90 16.05 11.79
CA PRO A 360 11.20 17.04 10.78
C PRO A 360 11.54 18.40 11.39
N SER A 361 12.61 19.03 10.92
CA SER A 361 12.75 20.48 10.88
C SER A 361 13.04 20.93 9.45
N VAL A 362 11.95 21.38 8.78
CA VAL A 362 11.84 22.51 7.83
C VAL A 362 12.80 22.60 6.61
N THR A 363 12.17 22.67 5.41
CA THR A 363 12.60 23.25 4.09
C THR A 363 13.72 22.52 3.32
N ASP A 364 13.84 22.53 1.98
CA ASP A 364 13.12 22.97 0.77
C ASP A 364 13.86 22.30 -0.43
N GLY A 365 13.30 22.32 -1.64
CA GLY A 365 13.59 21.43 -2.77
C GLY A 365 15.05 21.21 -3.23
N GLY A 366 15.31 19.99 -3.72
CA GLY A 366 16.51 19.58 -4.46
C GLY A 366 16.15 18.92 -5.81
N THR A 367 16.91 19.26 -6.85
CA THR A 367 16.73 18.99 -8.30
C THR A 367 17.42 17.65 -8.71
N PRO A 368 17.09 16.98 -9.85
CA PRO A 368 17.35 15.55 -10.02
C PRO A 368 18.80 15.16 -10.36
N THR A 369 19.11 13.91 -10.05
CA THR A 369 20.36 13.16 -10.20
C THR A 369 20.78 13.00 -11.66
N GLU A 370 22.03 13.29 -12.00
CA GLU A 370 22.69 12.78 -13.22
C GLU A 370 23.47 11.51 -12.85
N ASN A 371 23.02 10.36 -13.35
CA ASN A 371 23.74 9.08 -13.26
C ASN A 371 24.11 8.64 -14.68
N THR A 372 25.39 8.62 -14.99
CA THR A 372 25.93 8.34 -16.33
C THR A 372 26.36 6.88 -16.50
N SER A 373 26.42 6.10 -15.42
CA SER A 373 26.79 4.67 -15.42
C SER A 373 25.63 3.73 -15.06
N GLY A 374 24.62 4.21 -14.34
CA GLY A 374 23.41 3.44 -14.00
C GLY A 374 23.61 2.35 -12.93
N ASP A 375 24.82 1.81 -12.80
CA ASP A 375 25.11 0.66 -11.94
C ASP A 375 25.52 1.05 -10.51
N LEU A 376 26.26 2.15 -10.29
CA LEU A 376 26.59 2.60 -8.94
C LEU A 376 25.57 3.62 -8.43
N ILE A 377 25.01 3.39 -7.23
CA ILE A 377 24.10 4.33 -6.56
C ILE A 377 24.60 4.65 -5.14
N ILE A 378 24.25 5.84 -4.63
CA ILE A 378 24.39 6.16 -3.20
C ILE A 378 23.14 5.62 -2.51
N ASP A 379 23.34 4.59 -1.69
CA ASP A 379 22.30 3.93 -0.90
C ASP A 379 21.93 4.79 0.32
N ARG A 380 22.95 5.36 0.98
CA ARG A 380 22.78 6.18 2.19
C ARG A 380 23.91 7.19 2.33
N VAL A 381 23.58 8.36 2.86
CA VAL A 381 24.54 9.35 3.34
C VAL A 381 24.27 9.59 4.80
N ARG A 382 25.32 9.58 5.61
CA ARG A 382 25.28 10.04 6.99
C ARG A 382 26.34 11.11 7.16
N ALA A 383 25.93 12.35 7.01
CA ALA A 383 26.77 13.51 7.26
C ALA A 383 26.84 13.84 8.75
N ASP A 384 25.68 13.85 9.42
CA ASP A 384 25.57 14.21 10.84
C ASP A 384 25.92 13.00 11.74
N ALA A 385 27.08 13.06 12.36
CA ALA A 385 27.50 12.08 13.37
C ALA A 385 26.83 12.40 14.71
N ALA A 386 26.60 11.39 15.55
CA ALA A 386 26.01 11.60 16.85
C ALA A 386 26.97 12.39 17.75
N GLY A 387 26.59 13.61 18.16
CA GLY A 387 27.42 14.46 19.01
C GLY A 387 28.21 15.49 18.22
N ASP A 388 29.47 15.76 18.59
CA ASP A 388 30.37 16.57 17.75
C ASP A 388 31.04 15.65 16.74
N ASP A 389 30.87 15.91 15.45
CA ASP A 389 31.40 15.10 14.36
C ASP A 389 32.91 14.88 14.47
N ARG A 390 33.65 15.84 15.03
CA ARG A 390 35.10 15.71 15.23
C ARG A 390 35.48 14.56 16.16
N ASP A 391 34.60 14.21 17.08
CA ASP A 391 34.83 13.16 18.07
C ASP A 391 34.35 11.78 17.57
N ASN A 392 33.54 11.74 16.51
CA ASN A 392 32.88 10.53 16.00
C ASN A 392 32.98 10.38 14.47
N LEU A 393 34.18 10.54 13.91
CA LEU A 393 34.39 10.53 12.45
C LEU A 393 33.99 9.23 11.72
N ASN A 394 33.87 8.09 12.39
CA ASN A 394 33.36 6.86 11.76
C ASN A 394 31.82 6.81 11.70
N ASP A 395 31.18 7.72 12.43
CA ASP A 395 29.73 7.88 12.50
C ASP A 395 29.22 8.79 11.36
N GLU A 396 30.14 9.42 10.64
CA GLU A 396 29.98 10.14 9.37
C GLU A 396 30.47 9.23 8.22
N TYR A 397 29.60 8.88 7.27
CA TYR A 397 29.90 7.94 6.18
C TYR A 397 28.95 8.04 4.98
N VAL A 398 29.36 7.47 3.84
CA VAL A 398 28.51 7.27 2.65
C VAL A 398 28.46 5.78 2.32
N VAL A 399 27.28 5.26 2.01
CA VAL A 399 27.09 3.88 1.53
C VAL A 399 26.79 3.90 0.04
N PHE A 400 27.58 3.14 -0.71
CA PHE A 400 27.37 2.89 -2.12
C PHE A 400 26.83 1.47 -2.33
N ARG A 401 26.01 1.29 -3.36
CA ARG A 401 25.50 -0.03 -3.79
C ARG A 401 25.72 -0.21 -5.28
N ASN A 402 26.12 -1.42 -5.66
CA ASN A 402 26.06 -1.84 -7.06
C ASN A 402 24.63 -2.31 -7.38
N ALA A 403 23.87 -1.50 -8.11
CA ALA A 403 22.54 -1.82 -8.63
C ALA A 403 22.58 -2.51 -10.01
N GLY A 404 23.77 -2.66 -10.61
CA GLY A 404 23.99 -3.39 -11.85
C GLY A 404 23.99 -4.90 -11.65
N ALA A 405 23.90 -5.63 -12.77
CA ALA A 405 23.92 -7.10 -12.78
C ALA A 405 25.33 -7.72 -12.82
N GLU A 406 26.37 -6.89 -12.99
CA GLU A 406 27.77 -7.32 -13.12
C GLU A 406 28.64 -6.68 -12.02
N PRO A 407 29.76 -7.30 -11.62
CA PRO A 407 30.69 -6.71 -10.64
C PRO A 407 31.24 -5.36 -11.11
N LEU A 408 31.29 -4.38 -10.19
CA LEU A 408 31.86 -3.05 -10.43
C LEU A 408 33.31 -2.98 -9.93
N GLU A 409 34.25 -2.86 -10.86
CA GLU A 409 35.67 -2.67 -10.57
C GLU A 409 35.94 -1.19 -10.22
N MET A 410 35.91 -0.87 -8.92
CA MET A 410 36.01 0.51 -8.42
C MET A 410 37.42 0.90 -7.99
N GLY A 411 38.40 0.01 -8.10
CA GLY A 411 39.79 0.30 -7.72
C GLY A 411 40.34 1.54 -8.44
N GLY A 412 40.83 2.51 -7.67
CA GLY A 412 41.35 3.78 -8.17
C GLY A 412 40.30 4.86 -8.48
N TRP A 413 39.00 4.58 -8.30
CA TRP A 413 37.96 5.61 -8.39
C TRP A 413 38.09 6.61 -7.24
N THR A 414 37.56 7.81 -7.43
CA THR A 414 37.58 8.83 -6.38
C THR A 414 36.19 9.26 -5.94
N VAL A 415 36.03 9.47 -4.64
CA VAL A 415 34.84 10.05 -4.01
C VAL A 415 35.24 11.42 -3.45
N ALA A 416 34.50 12.46 -3.81
CA ALA A 416 34.77 13.83 -3.36
C ALA A 416 33.52 14.55 -2.83
N ASP A 417 33.73 15.46 -1.89
CA ASP A 417 32.73 16.42 -1.41
C ASP A 417 32.74 17.72 -2.25
N GLU A 418 31.83 18.65 -1.96
CA GLU A 418 31.77 19.95 -2.63
C GLU A 418 33.00 20.82 -2.34
N ALA A 419 33.64 20.65 -1.17
CA ALA A 419 34.83 21.39 -0.77
C ALA A 419 36.13 20.86 -1.43
N GLY A 420 36.07 19.76 -2.17
CA GLY A 420 37.18 19.16 -2.91
C GLY A 420 38.09 18.25 -2.06
N HIS A 421 37.64 17.80 -0.89
CA HIS A 421 38.22 16.67 -0.21
C HIS A 421 38.00 15.41 -1.03
N THR A 422 39.05 14.63 -1.26
CA THR A 422 38.98 13.44 -2.10
C THR A 422 39.50 12.20 -1.38
N TYR A 423 38.75 11.10 -1.50
CA TYR A 423 39.13 9.74 -1.16
C TYR A 423 39.39 8.95 -2.44
N THR A 424 40.41 8.09 -2.44
CA THR A 424 40.68 7.16 -3.55
C THR A 424 40.41 5.75 -3.07
N VAL A 425 39.53 5.04 -3.78
CA VAL A 425 39.20 3.64 -3.52
C VAL A 425 40.44 2.77 -3.74
N PRO A 426 40.77 1.83 -2.82
CA PRO A 426 41.98 1.01 -2.92
C PRO A 426 42.05 0.22 -4.23
N ASP A 427 43.26 0.08 -4.77
CA ASP A 427 43.49 -0.69 -5.99
C ASP A 427 42.95 -2.12 -5.87
N GLY A 428 42.21 -2.58 -6.90
CA GLY A 428 41.64 -3.93 -6.94
C GLY A 428 40.38 -4.13 -6.09
N PHE A 429 39.76 -3.06 -5.58
CA PHE A 429 38.45 -3.15 -4.95
C PHE A 429 37.36 -3.40 -6.00
N THR A 430 36.54 -4.42 -5.76
CA THR A 430 35.42 -4.82 -6.63
C THR A 430 34.15 -4.89 -5.79
N LEU A 431 33.06 -4.27 -6.27
CA LEU A 431 31.74 -4.33 -5.63
C LEU A 431 30.83 -5.27 -6.41
N GLU A 432 30.53 -6.43 -5.83
CA GLU A 432 29.65 -7.44 -6.44
C GLU A 432 28.22 -6.91 -6.67
N PRO A 433 27.45 -7.50 -7.60
CA PRO A 433 26.04 -7.14 -7.81
C PRO A 433 25.22 -7.15 -6.51
N ASP A 434 24.40 -6.13 -6.32
CA ASP A 434 23.59 -5.86 -5.11
C ASP A 434 24.38 -5.65 -3.80
N ALA A 435 25.71 -5.76 -3.81
CA ALA A 435 26.53 -5.53 -2.63
C ALA A 435 26.66 -4.05 -2.30
N THR A 436 26.90 -3.77 -1.03
CA THR A 436 27.11 -2.41 -0.51
C THR A 436 28.50 -2.25 0.10
N VAL A 437 29.10 -1.07 -0.05
CA VAL A 437 30.32 -0.66 0.65
C VAL A 437 30.07 0.65 1.39
N THR A 438 30.54 0.73 2.64
CA THR A 438 30.47 1.94 3.47
C THR A 438 31.82 2.64 3.47
N LEU A 439 31.88 3.90 3.06
CA LEU A 439 33.04 4.77 3.21
C LEU A 439 32.89 5.64 4.45
N HIS A 440 33.61 5.30 5.52
CA HIS A 440 33.70 6.08 6.75
C HIS A 440 34.70 7.23 6.63
N THR A 441 34.37 8.39 7.20
CA THR A 441 35.31 9.52 7.23
C THR A 441 36.51 9.28 8.16
N GLY A 442 36.29 8.58 9.26
CA GLY A 442 37.30 8.33 10.28
C GLY A 442 38.30 7.24 9.90
N SER A 443 38.97 6.69 10.91
CA SER A 443 40.03 5.68 10.72
C SER A 443 39.54 4.27 11.06
N GLY A 444 40.05 3.28 10.34
CA GLY A 444 39.75 1.86 10.55
C GLY A 444 40.68 0.98 9.73
N THR A 445 40.24 -0.23 9.42
CA THR A 445 40.95 -1.16 8.54
C THR A 445 40.02 -1.54 7.42
N ASP A 446 40.42 -1.27 6.18
CA ASP A 446 39.61 -1.54 5.01
C ASP A 446 39.27 -3.04 4.89
N THR A 447 38.04 -3.31 4.47
CA THR A 447 37.48 -4.62 4.17
C THR A 447 36.64 -4.54 2.90
N ASP A 448 36.07 -5.66 2.47
CA ASP A 448 35.20 -5.70 1.28
C ASP A 448 33.89 -4.90 1.48
N THR A 449 33.49 -4.60 2.73
CA THR A 449 32.24 -3.89 3.05
C THR A 449 32.44 -2.51 3.68
N ASP A 450 33.66 -2.20 4.13
CA ASP A 450 33.96 -1.00 4.92
C ASP A 450 35.32 -0.42 4.48
N LEU A 451 35.29 0.84 4.06
CA LEU A 451 36.45 1.64 3.68
C LEU A 451 36.60 2.82 4.63
N TYR A 452 37.84 3.24 4.92
CA TYR A 452 38.12 4.31 5.88
C TYR A 452 39.00 5.40 5.27
N TRP A 453 38.47 6.63 5.24
CA TRP A 453 39.17 7.80 4.68
C TRP A 453 40.37 8.20 5.53
N GLY A 454 40.27 8.11 6.86
CA GLY A 454 41.31 8.57 7.78
C GLY A 454 41.48 10.09 7.77
N SER A 455 40.43 10.85 7.46
CA SER A 455 40.47 12.31 7.25
C SER A 455 40.95 13.11 8.48
N GLY A 456 40.70 12.59 9.69
CA GLY A 456 40.99 13.27 10.96
C GLY A 456 40.15 14.53 11.20
N ARG A 457 39.18 14.81 10.32
CA ARG A 457 38.17 15.87 10.41
C ARG A 457 36.90 15.44 9.66
N PRO A 458 35.74 16.04 9.97
CA PRO A 458 34.51 15.79 9.22
C PRO A 458 34.67 16.20 7.75
N ILE A 459 34.01 15.48 6.85
CA ILE A 459 34.04 15.71 5.41
C ILE A 459 32.67 16.11 4.88
N TRP A 460 31.60 15.47 5.37
CA TRP A 460 30.24 15.58 4.86
C TRP A 460 29.49 16.67 5.63
N ASN A 461 29.14 17.77 4.97
CA ASN A 461 28.49 18.89 5.66
C ASN A 461 27.02 18.61 6.04
N ASN A 462 26.69 18.73 7.33
CA ASN A 462 25.34 18.51 7.89
C ASN A 462 24.28 19.46 7.30
N GLY A 463 24.69 20.63 6.79
CA GLY A 463 23.82 21.59 6.11
C GLY A 463 23.59 21.32 4.62
N GLY A 464 24.12 20.21 4.10
CA GLY A 464 24.09 19.82 2.70
C GLY A 464 25.46 19.89 2.04
N ASP A 465 25.70 18.94 1.14
CA ASP A 465 26.96 18.75 0.43
C ASP A 465 26.68 18.08 -0.93
N THR A 466 27.72 17.91 -1.75
CA THR A 466 27.63 17.19 -3.02
C THR A 466 28.69 16.10 -3.10
N ILE A 467 28.23 14.85 -3.11
CA ILE A 467 29.08 13.69 -3.36
C ILE A 467 29.26 13.53 -4.86
N THR A 468 30.52 13.53 -5.30
CA THR A 468 30.90 13.25 -6.69
C THR A 468 31.80 12.02 -6.72
N VAL A 469 31.40 11.01 -7.49
CA VAL A 469 32.22 9.83 -7.77
C VAL A 469 32.73 9.91 -9.20
N THR A 470 34.04 9.79 -9.39
CA THR A 470 34.68 9.74 -10.71
C THR A 470 35.50 8.47 -10.86
N ASP A 471 35.50 7.91 -12.06
CA ASP A 471 36.33 6.75 -12.39
C ASP A 471 37.80 7.14 -12.66
N THR A 472 38.61 6.17 -13.08
CA THR A 472 40.04 6.35 -13.37
C THR A 472 40.31 7.17 -14.64
N ASP A 473 39.32 7.36 -15.50
CA ASP A 473 39.39 8.22 -16.69
C ASP A 473 38.96 9.67 -16.37
N ASN A 474 38.57 9.95 -15.12
CA ASN A 474 37.98 11.20 -14.62
C ASN A 474 36.58 11.49 -15.19
N GLU A 475 35.83 10.47 -15.60
CA GLU A 475 34.43 10.62 -15.94
C GLU A 475 33.57 10.56 -14.66
N THR A 476 32.60 11.45 -14.54
CA THR A 476 31.65 11.41 -13.43
C THR A 476 30.74 10.19 -13.58
N VAL A 477 30.82 9.28 -12.62
CA VAL A 477 29.99 8.08 -12.55
C VAL A 477 28.67 8.41 -11.85
N LEU A 478 28.76 9.15 -10.74
CA LEU A 478 27.63 9.47 -9.88
C LEU A 478 27.84 10.85 -9.26
N LYS A 479 26.80 11.68 -9.28
CA LYS A 479 26.80 12.96 -8.56
C LYS A 479 25.47 13.14 -7.83
N ARG A 480 25.54 13.39 -6.53
CA ARG A 480 24.35 13.56 -5.67
C ARG A 480 24.57 14.63 -4.62
N SER A 481 23.69 15.61 -4.60
CA SER A 481 23.55 16.52 -3.46
C SER A 481 22.51 15.99 -2.48
N TYR A 482 22.64 16.34 -1.21
CA TYR A 482 21.70 15.95 -0.15
C TYR A 482 21.45 17.11 0.82
#